data_AF-B8C9Q3-F1
#
_entry.id   AF-B8C9Q3-F1
#
_cell.length_a   1.000
_cell.length_b   1.000
_cell.length_c   1.000
_cell.angle_alpha   90.00
_cell.angle_beta   90.00
_cell.angle_gamma   90.00
#
_symmetry.space_group_name_H-M   'P 1'
#
loop_
_entity.id
_entity.type
_entity.pdbx_description
1 polymer ?
#
loop_
_entity_poly.entity_id
_entity_poly.type
_entity_poly.pdbx_seq_one_letter_code
_entity_poly.pdbx_strand_id
1 'polypeptide(L)'
;AFTQKLLELQQFKQQTGHTLVPKRYEENPSLGNWVNKQRQNYRKYVQGMKGSMNENRVNALKQIGFIFDASTTPPKYGHNTRAWQTMYNKLSTFHQTHGHCRVPSSSTLGQWAVRQRFLYRQSPAGKAKSSLTQERIDLLNSLDFAWTTRSEELWQQRIQELQQFKLQHGHCLVPRKYDPNPSLSAWVATQRKNYNRRMKGQTTPLTVGRMRELEKMGFV
;
A
#
# COMPACT_ATOMS: atom_id res chain seq x y z
N ALA A 1 5.97 34.21 -11.88
CA ALA A 1 5.85 32.86 -12.48
C ALA A 1 6.05 31.71 -11.48
N PHE A 2 7.19 31.61 -10.76
CA PHE A 2 7.43 30.52 -9.80
C PHE A 2 6.45 30.51 -8.61
N THR A 3 6.29 31.66 -7.94
CA THR A 3 5.41 31.82 -6.76
C THR A 3 3.96 31.43 -7.07
N GLN A 4 3.43 31.88 -8.21
CA GLN A 4 2.08 31.53 -8.63
C GLN A 4 1.89 30.01 -8.80
N LYS A 5 2.85 29.34 -9.46
CA LYS A 5 2.79 27.88 -9.65
C LYS A 5 3.02 27.10 -8.37
N LEU A 6 3.80 27.65 -7.43
CA LEU A 6 3.95 27.08 -6.10
C LEU A 6 2.61 27.13 -5.33
N LEU A 7 1.86 28.23 -5.45
CA LEU A 7 0.52 28.35 -4.85
C LEU A 7 -0.47 27.36 -5.47
N GLU A 8 -0.49 27.24 -6.79
CA GLU A 8 -1.32 26.22 -7.48
C GLU A 8 -0.97 24.79 -7.02
N LEU A 9 0.33 24.51 -6.79
CA LEU A 9 0.76 23.22 -6.26
C LEU A 9 0.34 23.01 -4.79
N GLN A 10 0.34 24.06 -3.97
CA GLN A 10 -0.18 24.01 -2.60
C GLN A 10 -1.68 23.71 -2.59
N GLN A 11 -2.46 24.35 -3.47
CA GLN A 11 -3.89 24.07 -3.63
C GLN A 11 -4.13 22.62 -4.08
N PHE A 12 -3.36 22.14 -5.06
CA PHE A 12 -3.41 20.74 -5.47
C PHE A 12 -3.11 19.80 -4.30
N LYS A 13 -2.11 20.12 -3.45
CA LYS A 13 -1.81 19.35 -2.25
C LYS A 13 -2.94 19.39 -1.23
N GLN A 14 -3.60 20.54 -1.02
CA GLN A 14 -4.76 20.63 -0.12
C GLN A 14 -5.91 19.73 -0.59
N GLN A 15 -6.12 19.63 -1.90
CA GLN A 15 -7.18 18.80 -2.49
C GLN A 15 -6.85 17.30 -2.50
N THR A 16 -5.58 16.94 -2.74
CA THR A 16 -5.17 15.55 -2.97
C THR A 16 -4.35 14.93 -1.85
N GLY A 17 -3.95 15.71 -0.86
CA GLY A 17 -3.03 15.31 0.21
C GLY A 17 -1.54 15.30 -0.19
N HIS A 18 -1.20 15.47 -1.47
CA HIS A 18 0.16 15.28 -1.97
C HIS A 18 0.56 16.21 -3.12
N THR A 19 1.86 16.32 -3.44
CA THR A 19 2.35 17.18 -4.54
C THR A 19 2.53 16.45 -5.88
N LEU A 20 1.96 15.25 -6.04
CA LEU A 20 2.15 14.41 -7.21
C LEU A 20 1.25 14.78 -8.40
N VAL A 21 1.50 15.93 -9.00
CA VAL A 21 0.74 16.36 -10.18
C VAL A 21 1.09 15.48 -11.39
N PRO A 22 0.10 14.89 -12.09
CA PRO A 22 0.31 14.18 -13.35
C PRO A 22 0.98 15.05 -14.43
N LYS A 23 1.74 14.43 -15.34
CA LYS A 23 2.29 15.17 -16.50
C LYS A 23 1.18 15.67 -17.42
N ARG A 24 0.20 14.82 -17.67
CA ARG A 24 -1.05 15.15 -18.38
C ARG A 24 -2.11 15.33 -17.29
N TYR A 25 -2.11 16.52 -16.69
CA TYR A 25 -3.13 16.91 -15.72
C TYR A 25 -4.18 17.71 -16.48
N GLU A 26 -5.37 17.17 -16.69
CA GLU A 26 -6.34 17.75 -17.64
C GLU A 26 -6.98 19.02 -17.08
N GLU A 27 -7.18 19.05 -15.76
CA GLU A 27 -7.76 20.17 -15.02
C GLU A 27 -6.83 21.38 -14.99
N ASN A 28 -5.51 21.15 -15.00
CA ASN A 28 -4.53 22.22 -15.14
C ASN A 28 -3.23 21.73 -15.84
N PRO A 29 -3.23 21.69 -17.19
CA PRO A 29 -2.08 21.19 -17.95
C PRO A 29 -0.81 22.02 -17.72
N SER A 30 -0.98 23.31 -17.43
CA SER A 30 0.12 24.23 -17.16
C SER A 30 0.87 23.88 -15.87
N LEU A 31 0.15 23.48 -14.81
CA LEU A 31 0.73 23.00 -13.55
C LEU A 31 1.45 21.66 -13.74
N GLY A 32 0.83 20.72 -14.46
CA GLY A 32 1.46 19.42 -14.77
C GLY A 32 2.77 19.56 -15.52
N ASN A 33 2.82 20.46 -16.51
CA ASN A 33 4.06 20.79 -17.23
C ASN A 33 5.10 21.46 -16.32
N TRP A 34 4.67 22.41 -15.50
CA TRP A 34 5.56 23.12 -14.59
C TRP A 34 6.21 22.20 -13.55
N VAL A 35 5.43 21.31 -12.90
CA VAL A 35 5.94 20.33 -11.93
C VAL A 35 7.00 19.44 -12.57
N ASN A 36 6.79 18.97 -13.80
CA ASN A 36 7.80 18.18 -14.50
C ASN A 36 9.07 18.97 -14.80
N LYS A 37 8.94 20.25 -15.15
CA LYS A 37 10.08 21.16 -15.35
C LYS A 37 10.86 21.35 -14.05
N GLN A 38 10.20 21.47 -12.90
CA GLN A 38 10.88 21.54 -11.60
C GLN A 38 11.70 20.28 -11.30
N ARG A 39 11.14 19.09 -11.54
CA ARG A 39 11.88 17.82 -11.38
C ARG A 39 13.10 17.74 -12.30
N GLN A 40 12.99 18.18 -13.56
CA GLN A 40 14.12 18.23 -14.50
C GLN A 40 15.20 19.22 -14.06
N ASN A 41 14.80 20.42 -13.67
CA ASN A 41 15.73 21.46 -13.24
C ASN A 41 16.43 21.09 -11.93
N TYR A 42 15.77 20.36 -11.02
CA TYR A 42 16.38 19.86 -9.80
C TYR A 42 17.49 18.83 -10.08
N ARG A 43 17.31 17.93 -11.06
CA ARG A 43 18.37 16.99 -11.46
C ARG A 43 19.62 17.70 -11.96
N LYS A 44 19.44 18.78 -12.74
CA LYS A 44 20.55 19.63 -13.20
C LYS A 44 21.23 20.33 -12.03
N TYR A 45 20.44 20.86 -11.09
CA TYR A 45 20.93 21.53 -9.88
C TYR A 45 21.82 20.62 -9.02
N VAL A 46 21.39 19.38 -8.74
CA VAL A 46 22.20 18.44 -7.94
C VAL A 46 23.48 17.96 -8.65
N GLN A 47 23.54 18.11 -9.98
CA GLN A 47 24.73 17.83 -10.79
C GLN A 47 25.64 19.06 -10.95
N GLY A 48 25.35 20.17 -10.26
CA GLY A 48 26.12 21.41 -10.37
C GLY A 48 25.95 22.13 -11.72
N MET A 49 24.97 21.73 -12.54
CA MET A 49 24.72 22.38 -13.82
C MET A 49 23.98 23.70 -13.63
N LYS A 50 24.40 24.74 -14.37
CA LYS A 50 23.70 26.02 -14.40
C LYS A 50 22.26 25.85 -14.92
N GLY A 51 21.31 26.50 -14.26
CA GLY A 51 19.90 26.44 -14.62
C GLY A 51 19.04 27.38 -13.79
N SER A 52 17.72 27.28 -13.97
CA SER A 52 16.76 28.13 -13.25
C SER A 52 16.46 27.66 -11.82
N MET A 53 16.99 26.53 -11.39
CA MET A 53 16.82 26.02 -10.02
C MET A 53 17.91 26.62 -9.12
N ASN A 54 17.50 27.09 -7.95
CA ASN A 54 18.39 27.65 -6.92
C ASN A 54 17.95 27.17 -5.54
N GLU A 55 18.78 27.42 -4.52
CA GLU A 55 18.55 26.96 -3.15
C GLU A 55 17.20 27.42 -2.59
N ASN A 56 16.83 28.69 -2.78
CA ASN A 56 15.53 29.21 -2.32
C ASN A 56 14.34 28.47 -2.93
N ARG A 57 14.38 28.16 -4.24
CA ARG A 57 13.33 27.39 -4.92
C ARG A 57 13.29 25.95 -4.43
N VAL A 58 14.45 25.35 -4.15
CA VAL A 58 14.54 24.00 -3.55
C VAL A 58 13.92 24.01 -2.17
N ASN A 59 14.26 24.97 -1.32
CA ASN A 59 13.73 25.04 0.04
C ASN A 59 12.22 25.27 0.06
N ALA A 60 11.71 26.17 -0.79
CA ALA A 60 10.26 26.41 -0.92
C ALA A 60 9.49 25.15 -1.34
N LEU A 61 10.03 24.38 -2.29
CA LEU A 61 9.44 23.12 -2.73
C LEU A 61 9.56 22.04 -1.63
N LYS A 62 10.69 21.93 -0.92
CA LYS A 62 10.84 21.01 0.22
C LYS A 62 9.83 21.28 1.33
N GLN A 63 9.61 22.54 1.68
CA GLN A 63 8.68 22.94 2.74
C GLN A 63 7.24 22.46 2.49
N ILE A 64 6.81 22.42 1.23
CA ILE A 64 5.48 21.91 0.88
C ILE A 64 5.46 20.39 0.67
N GLY A 65 6.56 19.69 0.95
CA GLY A 65 6.70 18.25 0.72
C GLY A 65 6.78 17.88 -0.76
N PHE A 66 7.33 18.78 -1.60
CA PHE A 66 7.47 18.51 -3.02
C PHE A 66 8.42 17.35 -3.28
N ILE A 67 7.91 16.35 -3.97
CA ILE A 67 8.69 15.20 -4.42
C ILE A 67 9.43 15.60 -5.70
N PHE A 68 10.64 16.14 -5.50
CA PHE A 68 11.59 16.47 -6.58
C PHE A 68 11.93 15.28 -7.42
N ASP A 69 11.94 14.14 -6.75
CA ASP A 69 12.53 12.98 -7.31
C ASP A 69 11.53 11.86 -7.56
N ALA A 70 11.27 11.67 -8.85
CA ALA A 70 10.63 10.49 -9.36
C ALA A 70 11.65 9.58 -10.08
N SER A 71 12.97 9.70 -9.88
CA SER A 71 14.04 8.87 -10.51
C SER A 71 15.54 9.15 -10.14
N THR A 72 15.95 9.59 -8.96
CA THR A 72 17.36 9.84 -8.60
C THR A 72 17.90 8.57 -7.99
N THR A 73 18.45 7.78 -8.91
CA THR A 73 19.41 6.71 -8.68
C THR A 73 18.85 5.47 -7.95
N PRO A 74 18.72 4.32 -8.64
CA PRO A 74 18.31 3.08 -8.00
C PRO A 74 19.35 2.68 -6.93
N PRO A 75 18.95 2.13 -5.76
CA PRO A 75 19.86 1.28 -5.02
C PRO A 75 20.06 -0.01 -5.83
N LYS A 76 21.00 -0.04 -6.79
CA LYS A 76 21.52 -1.20 -7.55
C LYS A 76 20.50 -2.23 -8.12
N TYR A 77 19.20 -2.00 -7.97
CA TYR A 77 18.07 -2.89 -8.22
C TYR A 77 16.94 -2.02 -8.79
N GLY A 78 16.89 -2.00 -10.12
CA GLY A 78 16.02 -1.12 -10.89
C GLY A 78 14.54 -1.31 -10.59
N HIS A 79 13.88 -0.24 -10.14
CA HIS A 79 12.45 -0.07 -10.37
C HIS A 79 12.15 1.37 -10.77
N ASN A 80 11.60 1.51 -11.98
CA ASN A 80 11.27 2.76 -12.64
C ASN A 80 10.21 3.55 -11.85
N THR A 81 10.64 4.56 -11.09
CA THR A 81 9.75 5.38 -10.26
C THR A 81 8.65 6.09 -11.06
N ARG A 82 8.83 6.33 -12.38
CA ARG A 82 7.74 6.80 -13.25
C ARG A 82 6.62 5.76 -13.38
N ALA A 83 6.94 4.46 -13.43
CA ALA A 83 5.93 3.40 -13.49
C ALA A 83 5.15 3.31 -12.16
N TRP A 84 5.84 3.41 -11.03
CA TRP A 84 5.17 3.48 -9.72
C TRP A 84 4.24 4.69 -9.64
N GLN A 85 4.72 5.86 -10.09
CA GLN A 85 3.92 7.09 -10.12
C GLN A 85 2.65 6.96 -10.95
N THR A 86 2.74 6.33 -12.13
CA THR A 86 1.57 6.10 -12.98
C THR A 86 0.52 5.25 -12.26
N MET A 87 0.94 4.18 -11.57
CA MET A 87 0.01 3.31 -10.85
C MET A 87 -0.55 3.99 -9.61
N TYR A 88 0.26 4.78 -8.89
CA TYR A 88 -0.18 5.61 -7.79
C TYR A 88 -1.26 6.60 -8.24
N ASN A 89 -1.06 7.32 -9.35
CA ASN A 89 -2.05 8.26 -9.87
C ASN A 89 -3.36 7.54 -10.22
N LYS A 90 -3.29 6.36 -10.86
CA LYS A 90 -4.47 5.53 -11.13
C LYS A 90 -5.19 5.12 -9.83
N LEU A 91 -4.43 4.78 -8.79
CA LEU A 91 -5.00 4.45 -7.48
C LEU A 91 -5.67 5.66 -6.83
N SER A 92 -5.06 6.84 -6.92
CA SER A 92 -5.63 8.10 -6.41
C SER A 92 -6.96 8.41 -7.09
N THR A 93 -7.03 8.30 -8.43
CA THR A 93 -8.29 8.47 -9.17
C THR A 93 -9.34 7.43 -8.77
N PHE A 94 -8.93 6.17 -8.59
CA PHE A 94 -9.82 5.12 -8.11
C PHE A 94 -10.35 5.45 -6.69
N HIS A 95 -9.49 5.92 -5.79
CA HIS A 95 -9.87 6.33 -4.44
C HIS A 95 -10.84 7.51 -4.46
N GLN A 96 -10.60 8.53 -5.27
CA GLN A 96 -11.50 9.69 -5.42
C GLN A 96 -12.89 9.29 -5.93
N THR A 97 -12.98 8.26 -6.79
CA THR A 97 -14.25 7.81 -7.39
C THR A 97 -15.00 6.79 -6.53
N HIS A 98 -14.30 5.95 -5.77
CA HIS A 98 -14.90 4.83 -5.02
C HIS A 98 -14.83 5.00 -3.49
N GLY A 99 -14.11 6.01 -2.99
CA GLY A 99 -13.88 6.23 -1.56
C GLY A 99 -12.97 5.19 -0.88
N HIS A 100 -12.29 4.33 -1.65
CA HIS A 100 -11.39 3.31 -1.09
C HIS A 100 -10.33 2.83 -2.08
N CYS A 101 -9.24 2.21 -1.61
CA CYS A 101 -8.20 1.60 -2.45
C CYS A 101 -8.35 0.08 -2.69
N ARG A 102 -9.52 -0.51 -2.45
CA ARG A 102 -9.78 -1.96 -2.64
C ARG A 102 -10.05 -2.30 -4.11
N VAL A 103 -9.02 -2.20 -4.94
CA VAL A 103 -9.09 -2.49 -6.38
C VAL A 103 -9.15 -4.01 -6.63
N PRO A 104 -10.02 -4.51 -7.54
CA PRO A 104 -10.08 -5.92 -7.90
C PRO A 104 -8.74 -6.46 -8.42
N SER A 105 -8.30 -7.61 -7.89
CA SER A 105 -7.00 -8.23 -8.21
C SER A 105 -6.88 -8.77 -9.64
N SER A 106 -7.99 -8.82 -10.39
CA SER A 106 -8.00 -9.15 -11.82
C SER A 106 -7.43 -8.04 -12.69
N SER A 107 -7.42 -6.80 -12.20
CA SER A 107 -6.90 -5.64 -12.93
C SER A 107 -5.39 -5.43 -12.69
N THR A 108 -4.71 -4.77 -13.62
CA THR A 108 -3.30 -4.38 -13.45
C THR A 108 -3.08 -3.52 -12.20
N LEU A 109 -4.02 -2.62 -11.89
CA LEU A 109 -3.95 -1.76 -10.70
C LEU A 109 -4.14 -2.58 -9.42
N GLY A 110 -5.05 -3.56 -9.41
CA GLY A 110 -5.24 -4.46 -8.28
C GLY A 110 -4.05 -5.37 -8.03
N GLN A 111 -3.43 -5.92 -9.08
CA GLN A 111 -2.19 -6.69 -8.97
C GLN A 111 -1.05 -5.83 -8.40
N TRP A 112 -0.94 -4.58 -8.86
CA TRP A 112 0.03 -3.63 -8.32
C TRP A 112 -0.22 -3.31 -6.84
N ALA A 113 -1.46 -3.10 -6.42
CA ALA A 113 -1.84 -2.89 -5.02
C ALA A 113 -1.49 -4.13 -4.16
N VAL A 114 -1.77 -5.35 -4.64
CA VAL A 114 -1.36 -6.60 -3.99
C VAL A 114 0.16 -6.65 -3.82
N ARG A 115 0.92 -6.23 -4.84
CA ARG A 115 2.38 -6.14 -4.74
C ARG A 115 2.83 -5.14 -3.68
N GLN A 116 2.18 -3.98 -3.55
CA GLN A 116 2.53 -3.01 -2.49
C GLN A 116 2.31 -3.62 -1.10
N ARG A 117 1.17 -4.29 -0.86
CA ARG A 117 0.89 -4.99 0.40
C ARG A 117 1.95 -6.06 0.72
N PHE A 118 2.36 -6.84 -0.28
CA PHE A 118 3.42 -7.84 -0.12
C PHE A 118 4.76 -7.19 0.28
N LEU A 119 5.16 -6.12 -0.41
CA LEU A 119 6.41 -5.42 -0.12
C LEU A 119 6.41 -4.81 1.29
N TYR A 120 5.28 -4.27 1.74
CA TYR A 120 5.11 -3.74 3.09
C TYR A 120 5.28 -4.80 4.16
N ARG A 121 4.68 -5.99 3.99
CA ARG A 121 4.82 -7.10 4.95
C ARG A 121 6.25 -7.64 5.06
N GLN A 122 6.99 -7.63 3.95
CA GLN A 122 8.37 -8.10 3.87
C GLN A 122 9.38 -7.09 4.43
N SER A 123 8.99 -5.83 4.60
CA SER A 123 9.85 -4.76 5.08
C SER A 123 9.12 -3.92 6.12
N PRO A 124 9.27 -4.23 7.42
CA PRO A 124 9.12 -3.18 8.42
C PRO A 124 10.11 -2.07 8.04
N ALA A 125 9.61 -0.83 8.00
CA ALA A 125 10.25 0.36 7.46
C ALA A 125 11.79 0.36 7.58
N GLY A 126 12.50 0.51 6.45
CA GLY A 126 13.93 0.85 6.48
C GLY A 126 14.94 -0.23 6.09
N LYS A 127 14.55 -1.43 5.63
CA LYS A 127 15.55 -2.32 4.98
C LYS A 127 15.94 -1.76 3.62
N ALA A 128 17.22 -1.43 3.45
CA ALA A 128 17.85 -0.79 2.28
C ALA A 128 17.65 -1.49 0.90
N LYS A 129 16.92 -2.61 0.84
CA LYS A 129 16.66 -3.40 -0.37
C LYS A 129 15.18 -3.37 -0.82
N SER A 130 14.29 -2.67 -0.12
CA SER A 130 12.88 -2.56 -0.55
C SER A 130 12.71 -1.48 -1.60
N SER A 131 11.94 -1.78 -2.64
CA SER A 131 11.47 -0.75 -3.60
C SER A 131 10.27 0.04 -3.07
N LEU A 132 9.68 -0.37 -1.95
CA LEU A 132 8.66 0.39 -1.23
C LEU A 132 9.37 1.29 -0.21
N THR A 133 9.75 2.50 -0.64
CA THR A 133 10.41 3.50 0.21
C THR A 133 9.42 4.10 1.21
N GLN A 134 9.92 4.79 2.24
CA GLN A 134 9.07 5.45 3.24
C GLN A 134 8.13 6.47 2.56
N GLU A 135 8.62 7.22 1.59
CA GLU A 135 7.83 8.20 0.85
C GLU A 135 6.68 7.55 0.08
N ARG A 136 6.91 6.35 -0.50
CA ARG A 136 5.84 5.59 -1.17
C ARG A 136 4.80 5.07 -0.19
N ILE A 137 5.21 4.72 1.02
CA ILE A 137 4.32 4.33 2.12
C ILE A 137 3.47 5.53 2.53
N ASP A 138 4.08 6.68 2.77
CA ASP A 138 3.38 7.90 3.21
C ASP A 138 2.36 8.36 2.17
N LEU A 139 2.71 8.28 0.88
CA LEU A 139 1.79 8.56 -0.22
C LEU A 139 0.61 7.59 -0.24
N LEU A 140 0.85 6.28 -0.08
CA LEU A 140 -0.25 5.31 -0.02
C LEU A 140 -1.13 5.52 1.22
N ASN A 141 -0.52 5.86 2.37
CA ASN A 141 -1.26 6.21 3.59
C ASN A 141 -2.14 7.45 3.41
N SER A 142 -1.71 8.43 2.61
CA SER A 142 -2.53 9.62 2.30
C SER A 142 -3.82 9.30 1.53
N LEU A 143 -3.92 8.11 0.95
CA LEU A 143 -5.11 7.59 0.26
C LEU A 143 -5.89 6.57 1.11
N ASP A 144 -5.62 6.48 2.41
CA ASP A 144 -6.17 5.43 3.30
C ASP A 144 -5.98 4.02 2.71
N PHE A 145 -4.78 3.75 2.18
CA PHE A 145 -4.48 2.49 1.53
C PHE A 145 -4.46 1.33 2.53
N ALA A 146 -5.46 0.45 2.44
CA ALA A 146 -5.51 -0.78 3.24
C ALA A 146 -4.32 -1.71 2.91
N TRP A 147 -3.33 -1.77 3.81
CA TRP A 147 -2.17 -2.67 3.75
C TRP A 147 -2.54 -4.14 4.01
N THR A 148 -3.64 -4.35 4.71
CA THR A 148 -4.29 -5.65 4.88
C THR A 148 -5.32 -5.89 3.78
N THR A 149 -5.55 -7.17 3.47
CA THR A 149 -6.65 -7.55 2.57
C THR A 149 -7.85 -7.94 3.41
N ARG A 150 -9.06 -7.84 2.86
CA ARG A 150 -10.29 -8.29 3.54
C ARG A 150 -10.20 -9.76 4.00
N SER A 151 -9.57 -10.62 3.19
CA SER A 151 -9.36 -12.02 3.57
C SER A 151 -8.40 -12.19 4.76
N GLU A 152 -7.45 -11.27 4.92
CA GLU A 152 -6.54 -11.27 6.07
C GLU A 152 -7.22 -10.71 7.31
N GLU A 153 -8.00 -9.63 7.17
CA GLU A 153 -8.81 -9.05 8.25
C GLU A 153 -9.80 -10.07 8.80
N LEU A 154 -10.56 -10.75 7.92
CA LEU A 154 -11.50 -11.80 8.33
C LEU A 154 -10.79 -13.01 8.97
N TRP A 155 -9.58 -13.34 8.50
CA TRP A 155 -8.79 -14.39 9.13
C TRP A 155 -8.42 -14.01 10.56
N GLN A 156 -7.86 -12.81 10.76
CA GLN A 156 -7.47 -12.31 12.08
C GLN A 156 -8.68 -12.17 13.02
N GLN A 157 -9.82 -11.70 12.52
CA GLN A 157 -11.06 -11.69 13.30
C GLN A 157 -11.47 -13.09 13.77
N ARG A 158 -11.45 -14.10 12.89
CA ARG A 158 -11.81 -15.48 13.26
C ARG A 158 -10.80 -16.11 14.23
N ILE A 159 -9.52 -15.76 14.11
CA ILE A 159 -8.47 -16.15 15.06
C ILE A 159 -8.78 -15.56 16.44
N GLN A 160 -9.13 -14.27 16.53
CA GLN A 160 -9.50 -13.63 17.79
C GLN A 160 -10.74 -14.28 18.42
N GLU A 161 -11.79 -14.52 17.62
CA GLU A 161 -13.00 -15.22 18.10
C GLU A 161 -12.68 -16.63 18.62
N LEU A 162 -11.79 -17.37 17.95
CA LEU A 162 -11.34 -18.68 18.40
C LEU A 162 -10.51 -18.59 19.70
N GLN A 163 -9.67 -17.57 19.85
CA GLN A 163 -8.91 -17.34 21.08
C GLN A 163 -9.85 -17.05 22.27
N GLN A 164 -10.90 -16.26 22.05
CA GLN A 164 -11.92 -15.99 23.07
C GLN A 164 -12.67 -17.28 23.44
N PHE A 165 -13.05 -18.09 22.46
CA PHE A 165 -13.65 -19.40 22.72
C PHE A 165 -12.70 -20.29 23.56
N LYS A 166 -11.41 -20.35 23.20
CA LYS A 166 -10.42 -21.11 23.96
C LYS A 166 -10.26 -20.59 25.38
N LEU A 167 -10.26 -19.28 25.59
CA LEU A 167 -10.18 -18.68 26.93
C LEU A 167 -11.36 -19.11 27.80
N GLN A 168 -12.56 -19.17 27.22
CA GLN A 168 -13.78 -19.54 27.94
C GLN A 168 -13.91 -21.05 28.21
N HIS A 169 -13.46 -21.89 27.27
CA HIS A 169 -13.69 -23.35 27.32
C HIS A 169 -12.43 -24.18 27.56
N GLY A 170 -11.25 -23.56 27.61
CA GLY A 170 -9.95 -24.22 27.75
C GLY A 170 -9.41 -24.88 26.47
N HIS A 171 -10.20 -24.98 25.41
CA HIS A 171 -9.85 -25.71 24.18
C HIS A 171 -10.40 -25.06 22.89
N CYS A 172 -9.91 -25.49 21.72
CA CYS A 172 -10.35 -25.03 20.39
C CYS A 172 -11.43 -25.93 19.74
N LEU A 173 -12.09 -26.81 20.50
CA LEU A 173 -13.11 -27.73 20.02
C LEU A 173 -14.48 -27.06 19.92
N VAL A 174 -14.63 -26.12 18.98
CA VAL A 174 -15.91 -25.43 18.73
C VAL A 174 -16.96 -26.41 18.19
N PRO A 175 -18.15 -26.52 18.82
CA PRO A 175 -19.23 -27.38 18.33
C PRO A 175 -19.68 -26.99 16.92
N ARG A 176 -20.12 -27.97 16.12
CA ARG A 176 -20.59 -27.72 14.74
C ARG A 176 -21.81 -26.78 14.70
N LYS A 177 -22.70 -26.89 15.69
CA LYS A 177 -23.79 -25.95 15.96
C LYS A 177 -23.43 -25.17 17.21
N TYR A 178 -22.80 -24.01 17.03
CA TYR A 178 -22.46 -23.10 18.12
C TYR A 178 -23.25 -21.83 17.95
N ASP A 179 -24.43 -21.79 18.57
CA ASP A 179 -25.41 -20.71 18.42
C ASP A 179 -24.88 -19.32 18.80
N PRO A 180 -23.99 -19.15 19.81
CA PRO A 180 -23.41 -17.84 20.12
C PRO A 180 -22.55 -17.27 18.98
N ASN A 181 -21.94 -18.11 18.15
CA ASN A 181 -21.19 -17.66 16.98
C ASN A 181 -21.20 -18.73 15.85
N PRO A 182 -22.27 -18.77 15.04
CA PRO A 182 -22.39 -19.74 13.94
C PRO A 182 -21.34 -19.53 12.84
N SER A 183 -20.85 -18.30 12.70
CA SER A 183 -19.78 -17.97 11.75
C SER A 183 -18.45 -18.61 12.15
N LEU A 184 -18.14 -18.64 13.45
CA LEU A 184 -16.95 -19.29 13.99
C LEU A 184 -17.04 -20.80 13.83
N SER A 185 -18.17 -21.45 14.16
CA SER A 185 -18.30 -22.90 14.01
C SER A 185 -18.14 -23.35 12.56
N ALA A 186 -18.77 -22.65 11.61
CA ALA A 186 -18.61 -22.92 10.19
C ALA A 186 -17.15 -22.76 9.75
N TRP A 187 -16.49 -21.68 10.17
CA TRP A 187 -15.10 -21.41 9.84
C TRP A 187 -14.14 -22.45 10.42
N VAL A 188 -14.32 -22.87 11.68
CA VAL A 188 -13.52 -23.93 12.33
C VAL A 188 -13.70 -25.25 11.60
N ALA A 189 -14.92 -25.63 11.23
CA ALA A 189 -15.18 -26.84 10.46
C ALA A 189 -14.45 -26.82 9.11
N THR A 190 -14.46 -25.68 8.41
CA THR A 190 -13.68 -25.49 7.17
C THR A 190 -12.18 -25.62 7.41
N GLN A 191 -11.63 -25.03 8.48
CA GLN A 191 -10.20 -25.11 8.79
C GLN A 191 -9.78 -26.55 9.12
N ARG A 192 -10.56 -27.29 9.91
CA ARG A 192 -10.30 -28.71 10.19
C ARG A 192 -10.29 -29.55 8.92
N LYS A 193 -11.28 -29.35 8.03
CA LYS A 193 -11.32 -30.02 6.71
C LYS A 193 -10.07 -29.70 5.87
N ASN A 194 -9.68 -28.44 5.78
CA ASN A 194 -8.51 -28.02 5.01
C ASN A 194 -7.19 -28.52 5.62
N TYR A 195 -7.09 -28.54 6.95
CA TYR A 195 -5.93 -29.09 7.65
C TYR A 195 -5.76 -30.58 7.36
N ASN A 196 -6.81 -31.38 7.53
CA ASN A 196 -6.78 -32.82 7.25
C ASN A 196 -6.43 -33.13 5.79
N ARG A 197 -6.97 -32.36 4.83
CA ARG A 197 -6.60 -32.49 3.42
C ARG A 197 -5.13 -32.16 3.18
N ARG A 198 -4.62 -31.11 3.83
CA ARG A 198 -3.21 -30.70 3.73
C ARG A 198 -2.26 -31.75 4.31
N MET A 199 -2.61 -32.37 5.44
CA MET A 199 -1.84 -33.48 6.03
C MET A 199 -1.77 -34.71 5.11
N LYS A 200 -2.78 -34.89 4.24
CA LYS A 200 -2.80 -35.92 3.18
C LYS A 200 -2.07 -35.50 1.89
N GLY A 201 -1.29 -34.41 1.94
CA GLY A 201 -0.54 -33.89 0.78
C GLY A 201 -1.40 -33.14 -0.26
N GLN A 202 -2.69 -32.89 0.02
CA GLN A 202 -3.56 -32.21 -0.94
C GLN A 202 -3.40 -30.68 -0.87
N THR A 203 -3.62 -30.02 -2.01
CA THR A 203 -3.65 -28.56 -2.09
C THR A 203 -4.92 -28.00 -1.45
N THR A 204 -4.75 -26.99 -0.59
CA THR A 204 -5.84 -26.30 0.10
C THR A 204 -5.57 -24.80 0.22
N PRO A 205 -6.61 -23.97 0.43
CA PRO A 205 -6.44 -22.54 0.70
C PRO A 205 -5.75 -22.23 2.04
N LEU A 206 -5.56 -23.23 2.91
CA LEU A 206 -4.88 -23.07 4.19
C LEU A 206 -3.37 -22.99 3.93
N THR A 207 -2.82 -21.78 4.01
CA THR A 207 -1.38 -21.54 3.82
C THR A 207 -0.55 -22.10 4.99
N VAL A 208 0.74 -22.32 4.78
CA VAL A 208 1.65 -22.78 5.85
C VAL A 208 1.66 -21.81 7.04
N GLY A 209 1.64 -20.51 6.79
CA GLY A 209 1.60 -19.50 7.87
C GLY A 209 0.33 -19.62 8.72
N ARG A 210 -0.83 -19.72 8.06
CA ARG A 210 -2.13 -19.91 8.71
C ARG A 210 -2.23 -21.23 9.47
N MET A 211 -1.64 -22.29 8.93
CA MET A 211 -1.53 -23.59 9.59
C MET A 211 -0.73 -23.49 10.90
N ARG A 212 0.46 -22.89 10.87
CA ARG A 212 1.30 -22.67 12.06
C ARG A 212 0.61 -21.80 13.11
N GLU A 213 -0.14 -20.79 12.69
CA GLU A 213 -0.90 -19.92 13.59
C GLU A 213 -1.99 -20.70 14.33
N LEU A 214 -2.71 -21.59 13.64
CA LEU A 214 -3.68 -22.49 14.26
C LEU A 214 -3.01 -23.48 15.23
N GLU A 215 -1.91 -24.12 14.83
CA GLU A 215 -1.15 -25.06 15.66
C GLU A 215 -0.68 -24.43 16.97
N LYS A 216 -0.16 -23.19 16.91
CA LYS A 216 0.29 -22.44 18.09
C LYS A 216 -0.81 -22.27 19.15
N MET A 217 -2.07 -22.27 18.75
CA MET A 217 -3.21 -22.14 19.65
C MET A 217 -3.76 -23.50 20.14
N GLY A 218 -3.15 -24.62 19.77
CA GLY A 218 -3.67 -25.95 20.09
C GLY A 218 -4.98 -26.25 19.35
N PHE A 219 -5.08 -25.77 18.11
CA PHE A 219 -6.26 -26.01 17.26
C PHE A 219 -6.37 -27.46 16.77
N VAL A 220 -5.21 -28.08 16.57
CA VAL A 220 -5.02 -29.45 16.05
C VAL A 220 -5.02 -30.42 17.21
#